data_AF-A0AA37SNE4-F1
#
_entry.id   AF-A0AA37SNE4-F1
#
_cell.length_a   1.000
_cell.length_b   1.000
_cell.length_c   1.000
_cell.angle_alpha   90.00
_cell.angle_beta   90.00
_cell.angle_gamma   90.00
#
_symmetry.space_group_name_H-M   'P 1'
#
loop_
_entity.id
_entity.type
_entity.pdbx_description
1 polymer ?
#
loop_
_entity_poly.entity_id
_entity_poly.type
_entity_poly.pdbx_seq_one_letter_code
_entity_poly.pdbx_strand_id
1 'polypeptide(L)'
;MEKNRSYIPVGCDFVDLIEIHATRKDQVQLKYRNGQGTDCLINTRLVTWETRNKVEYLITSDPLEIRLDDVISINGHVDEKRCSI
;
A
#
# COMPACT_ATOMS: atom_id res chain seq x y z
N MET A 1 6.18 10.96 -19.47
CA MET A 1 4.85 10.34 -19.67
C MET A 1 4.34 9.93 -18.30
N GLU A 2 3.64 10.82 -17.62
CA GLU A 2 3.00 10.53 -16.33
C GLU A 2 1.75 9.69 -16.63
N LYS A 3 1.80 8.39 -16.30
CA LYS A 3 0.65 7.50 -16.45
C LYS A 3 -0.45 7.99 -15.52
N ASN A 4 -1.48 8.61 -16.08
CA ASN A 4 -2.75 8.86 -15.43
C ASN A 4 -3.44 7.51 -15.18
N ARG A 5 -2.97 6.79 -14.15
CA ARG A 5 -3.63 5.57 -13.66
C ARG A 5 -4.87 6.03 -12.90
N SER A 6 -6.04 5.72 -13.45
CA SER A 6 -7.30 5.74 -12.70
C SER A 6 -7.08 4.98 -11.40
N TYR A 7 -7.25 5.66 -10.27
CA TYR A 7 -7.06 5.07 -8.96
C TYR A 7 -8.09 3.95 -8.77
N ILE A 8 -7.60 2.77 -8.40
CA ILE A 8 -8.42 1.60 -8.10
C ILE A 8 -8.51 1.53 -6.57
N PRO A 9 -9.72 1.60 -5.99
CA PRO A 9 -9.89 1.47 -4.55
C PRO A 9 -9.39 0.09 -4.14
N VAL A 10 -8.52 0.07 -3.13
CA VAL A 10 -8.03 -1.17 -2.54
C VAL A 10 -9.16 -1.80 -1.73
N GLY A 11 -9.24 -3.13 -1.72
CA GLY A 11 -10.27 -3.83 -0.95
C GLY A 11 -10.22 -3.44 0.53
N CYS A 12 -11.40 -3.33 1.16
CA CYS A 12 -11.50 -3.06 2.60
C CYS A 12 -10.63 -4.01 3.44
N ASP A 13 -10.50 -5.27 3.03
CA ASP A 13 -9.62 -6.27 3.66
C ASP A 13 -8.16 -5.80 3.77
N PHE A 14 -7.66 -5.06 2.78
CA PHE A 14 -6.28 -4.58 2.77
C PHE A 14 -6.09 -3.37 3.69
N VAL A 15 -7.10 -2.50 3.75
CA VAL A 15 -7.12 -1.36 4.67
C VAL A 15 -7.20 -1.84 6.11
N ASP A 16 -8.06 -2.82 6.39
CA ASP A 16 -8.14 -3.50 7.69
C ASP A 16 -6.78 -4.11 8.09
N LEU A 17 -6.08 -4.78 7.16
CA LEU A 17 -4.74 -5.30 7.43
C LEU A 17 -3.75 -4.18 7.80
N ILE A 18 -3.78 -3.06 7.09
CA ILE A 18 -2.95 -1.89 7.40
C ILE A 18 -3.26 -1.38 8.80
N GLU A 19 -4.53 -1.23 9.17
CA GLU A 19 -4.96 -0.74 10.48
C GLU A 19 -4.57 -1.72 11.61
N ILE A 20 -4.73 -3.02 11.39
CA ILE A 20 -4.30 -4.07 12.34
C ILE A 20 -2.80 -3.97 12.60
N HIS A 21 -1.99 -3.92 11.54
CA HIS A 21 -0.53 -3.87 11.68
C HIS A 21 -0.02 -2.53 12.21
N ALA A 22 -0.66 -1.42 11.83
CA ALA A 22 -0.37 -0.09 12.36
C ALA A 22 -0.67 0.01 13.85
N THR A 23 -1.81 -0.54 14.29
CA THR A 23 -2.20 -0.61 15.69
C THR A 23 -1.23 -1.47 16.50
N ARG A 24 -0.84 -2.63 15.96
CA ARG A 24 0.12 -3.53 16.62
C ARG A 24 1.55 -3.01 16.61
N LYS A 25 1.87 -2.08 15.70
CA LYS A 25 3.23 -1.58 15.47
C LYS A 25 4.18 -2.74 15.17
N ASP A 26 3.73 -3.72 14.38
CA ASP A 26 4.58 -4.83 13.96
C ASP A 26 5.38 -4.47 12.70
N GLN A 27 6.53 -5.13 12.50
CA GLN A 27 7.20 -5.09 11.20
C GLN A 27 6.46 -6.00 10.23
N VAL A 28 6.14 -5.47 9.06
CA VAL A 28 5.54 -6.21 7.95
C VAL A 28 6.50 -6.26 6.77
N GLN A 29 6.43 -7.34 6.00
CA GLN A 29 7.11 -7.42 4.73
C GLN A 29 6.22 -6.80 3.65
N LEU A 30 6.58 -5.61 3.18
CA LEU A 30 5.84 -4.88 2.16
C LEU A 30 6.48 -5.09 0.79
N LYS A 31 5.71 -5.63 -0.15
CA LYS A 31 6.08 -5.70 -1.56
C LYS A 31 5.31 -4.64 -2.33
N TYR A 32 6.01 -3.79 -3.07
CA TYR A 32 5.39 -2.73 -3.85
C TYR A 32 6.16 -2.48 -5.15
N ARG A 33 5.54 -1.80 -6.11
CA ARG A 33 6.17 -1.39 -7.36
C ARG A 33 6.60 0.07 -7.26
N ASN A 34 7.88 0.34 -7.50
CA ASN A 34 8.38 1.72 -7.48
C ASN A 34 8.04 2.47 -8.79
N GLY A 35 8.32 3.77 -8.83
CA GLY A 35 8.06 4.61 -10.02
C GLY A 35 8.84 4.23 -11.28
N GLN A 36 9.87 3.38 -11.17
CA GLN A 36 10.61 2.81 -12.31
C GLN A 36 9.93 1.53 -12.86
N GLY A 37 8.89 1.03 -12.19
CA GLY A 37 8.24 -0.24 -12.53
C GLY A 37 8.93 -1.46 -11.96
N THR A 38 9.90 -1.29 -11.06
CA THR A 38 10.62 -2.38 -10.41
C THR A 38 9.89 -2.80 -9.14
N ASP A 39 9.76 -4.11 -8.93
CA ASP A 39 9.21 -4.66 -7.69
C ASP A 39 10.25 -4.56 -6.57
N CYS A 40 9.90 -3.87 -5.50
CA CYS A 40 10.70 -3.71 -4.30
C CYS A 40 10.06 -4.49 -3.15
N LEU A 41 10.90 -5.16 -2.36
CA LEU A 41 10.50 -5.87 -1.14
C LEU A 41 11.25 -5.25 0.03
N ILE A 42 10.52 -4.74 1.02
CA ILE A 42 11.10 -4.11 2.20
C ILE A 42 10.43 -4.63 3.47
N ASN A 43 11.16 -4.58 4.58
CA ASN A 43 10.60 -4.82 5.90
C ASN A 43 10.43 -3.46 6.58
N THR A 44 9.18 -3.02 6.76
CA THR A 44 8.86 -1.72 7.36
C THR A 44 7.70 -1.86 8.33
N ARG A 45 7.44 -0.81 9.10
CA ARG A 45 6.28 -0.73 9.99
C ARG A 45 5.25 0.18 9.35
N LEU A 46 4.00 -0.28 9.25
CA LEU A 46 2.90 0.54 8.78
C LEU A 46 2.51 1.53 9.89
N VAL A 47 2.29 2.80 9.53
CA VAL A 47 1.88 3.83 10.49
C VAL A 47 0.43 4.19 10.27
N THR A 48 0.07 4.53 9.04
CA THR A 48 -1.30 4.87 8.64
C THR A 48 -1.38 4.87 7.12
N TRP A 49 -2.54 5.12 6.56
CA TRP A 49 -2.70 5.52 5.17
C TRP A 49 -3.36 6.90 5.12
N GLU A 50 -3.09 7.64 4.06
CA GLU A 50 -3.68 8.96 3.82
C GLU A 50 -4.19 9.06 2.39
N THR A 51 -5.36 9.66 2.21
CA THR A 51 -5.89 9.97 0.88
C THR A 51 -5.45 11.37 0.46
N ARG A 52 -4.63 11.47 -0.59
CA ARG A 52 -4.22 12.75 -1.19
C ARG A 52 -4.63 12.76 -2.66
N ASN A 53 -5.37 13.78 -3.09
CA ASN A 53 -5.81 13.95 -4.48
C ASN A 53 -6.56 12.72 -5.07
N LYS A 54 -7.46 12.09 -4.30
CA LYS A 54 -8.19 10.87 -4.66
C LYS A 54 -7.31 9.63 -4.87
N VAL A 55 -6.09 9.65 -4.34
CA VAL A 55 -5.18 8.51 -4.34
C VAL A 55 -4.80 8.22 -2.90
N GLU A 56 -4.86 6.95 -2.52
CA GLU A 56 -4.42 6.52 -1.20
C GLU A 56 -2.91 6.23 -1.19
N TYR A 57 -2.26 6.68 -0.12
CA TYR A 57 -0.84 6.52 0.15
C TYR A 57 -0.66 5.84 1.50
N LEU A 58 0.12 4.77 1.52
CA LEU A 58 0.55 4.03 2.69
C LEU A 58 1.73 4.77 3.30
N ILE A 59 1.55 5.23 4.52
CA ILE A 59 2.57 5.91 5.31
C ILE A 59 3.24 4.86 6.19
N THR A 60 4.55 4.72 6.01
CA THR A 60 5.36 3.81 6.81
C THR A 60 6.10 4.57 7.91
N SER A 61 6.73 3.85 8.83
CA SER A 61 7.55 4.47 9.89
C SER A 61 8.88 4.99 9.35
N ASP A 62 9.25 4.56 8.15
CA ASP A 62 10.35 5.13 7.38
C ASP A 62 9.85 6.41 6.69
N PRO A 63 10.74 7.32 6.23
CA PRO A 63 10.39 8.46 5.39
C PRO A 63 9.98 8.04 3.97
N LEU A 64 9.12 7.02 3.87
CA LEU A 64 8.69 6.34 2.66
C LEU A 64 7.16 6.29 2.63
N GLU A 65 6.63 6.90 1.58
CA GLU A 65 5.21 6.93 1.26
C GLU A 65 4.99 6.15 -0.04
N ILE A 66 4.11 5.14 -0.01
CA ILE A 66 3.89 4.24 -1.15
C ILE A 66 2.42 4.35 -1.57
N ARG A 67 2.14 4.52 -2.86
CA ARG A 67 0.76 4.47 -3.35
C ARG A 67 0.16 3.10 -3.09
N LEU A 68 -1.04 3.06 -2.50
CA LEU A 68 -1.72 1.79 -2.22
C LEU A 68 -1.94 0.96 -3.50
N ASP A 69 -2.23 1.58 -4.65
CA ASP A 69 -2.34 0.89 -5.96
C ASP A 69 -1.02 0.23 -6.43
N ASP A 70 0.12 0.72 -5.96
CA ASP A 70 1.44 0.14 -6.25
C ASP A 70 1.84 -0.92 -5.22
N VAL A 71 1.09 -1.09 -4.12
CA VAL A 71 1.32 -2.19 -3.18
C VAL A 71 0.88 -3.50 -3.83
N ILE A 72 1.81 -4.46 -3.85
CA ILE A 72 1.61 -5.79 -4.42
C ILE A 72 1.14 -6.75 -3.32
N SER A 73 1.80 -6.73 -2.17
CA SER A 73 1.43 -7.55 -1.03
C SER A 73 1.94 -7.01 0.31
N ILE A 74 1.21 -7.30 1.38
CA ILE A 74 1.61 -7.03 2.76
C ILE A 74 1.73 -8.38 3.47
N ASN A 75 2.92 -8.70 3.96
CA ASN A 75 3.22 -9.96 4.66
C ASN A 75 2.81 -11.22 3.87
N GLY A 76 2.92 -11.16 2.53
CA GLY A 76 2.48 -12.24 1.63
C GLY A 76 0.99 -12.21 1.26
N HIS A 77 0.16 -11.38 1.91
CA HIS A 77 -1.23 -11.16 1.52
C HIS A 77 -1.29 -10.25 0.29
N VAL A 78 -1.83 -10.79 -0.81
CA VAL A 78 -2.08 -10.05 -2.06
C VAL A 78 -3.50 -9.48 -2.04
N ASP A 79 -3.67 -8.27 -2.59
CA ASP A 79 -5.00 -7.70 -2.80
C ASP A 79 -5.64 -8.38 -4.04
N GLU A 80 -6.33 -9.49 -3.81
CA GLU A 80 -7.03 -10.24 -4.88
C GLU A 80 -8.34 -9.56 -5.30
N LYS A 81 -8.83 -8.62 -4.49
CA LYS A 81 -10.08 -7.88 -4.71
C LYS A 81 -9.81 -6.41 -4.90
N ARG A 82 -9.27 -6.07 -6.08
CA ARG A 82 -9.41 -4.72 -6.63
C ARG A 82 -10.90 -4.45 -6.83
N CYS A 83 -11.51 -3.72 -5.91
CA CYS A 83 -12.95 -3.53 -5.88
C CYS A 83 -13.38 -2.77 -7.14
N SER A 84 -13.98 -3.48 -8.08
CA SER A 84 -14.60 -2.87 -9.26
C SER A 84 -15.97 -2.38 -8.81
N ILE A 85 -16.15 -1.05 -8.84
CA ILE A 85 -17.42 -0.38 -8.55
C ILE A 85 -18.52 -0.83 -9.51
#